data_AF-A0A8J7ZHZ8-F1
#
_entry.id   AF-A0A8J7ZHZ8-F1
#
_cell.length_a   1.000
_cell.length_b   1.000
_cell.length_c   1.000
_cell.angle_alpha   90.00
_cell.angle_beta   90.00
_cell.angle_gamma   90.00
#
_symmetry.space_group_name_H-M   'P 1'
#
loop_
_entity.id
_entity.type
_entity.pdbx_description
1 polymer ?
#
loop_
_entity_poly.entity_id
_entity_poly.type
_entity_poly.pdbx_seq_one_letter_code
_entity_poly.pdbx_strand_id
1 'polypeptide(L)'
;MSGPPAPTALAGDDRALSSVVGKTLELGLLALYVGLLVSTFYGGVLPEYRASTADSVADRTTAALATDVESAVPATTDRGVADDGGVVAVAVEHEVDVPRTIRGDAYRVRLEGGELVLYHPDDSLSRTVPLALPDAVDRVAGEARSGDAVVIVVESTPGGLVVRLEGR
;
A
#
# COMPACT_ATOMS: atom_id res chain seq x y z
N MET A 1 14.08 90.31 -23.52
CA MET A 1 14.72 89.50 -22.47
C MET A 1 14.12 88.10 -22.57
N SER A 2 14.81 87.15 -23.18
CA SER A 2 14.35 85.77 -23.39
C SER A 2 14.81 84.89 -22.23
N GLY A 3 13.88 84.25 -21.52
CA GLY A 3 14.17 83.21 -20.54
C GLY A 3 14.45 81.86 -21.22
N PRO A 4 15.27 80.98 -20.62
CA PRO A 4 15.62 79.69 -21.22
C PRO A 4 14.45 78.69 -21.14
N PRO A 5 14.31 77.76 -22.10
CA PRO A 5 13.34 76.67 -22.00
C PRO A 5 13.76 75.69 -20.91
N ALA A 6 12.77 75.22 -20.13
CA ALA A 6 12.96 74.22 -19.08
C ALA A 6 13.44 72.88 -19.68
N PRO A 7 14.43 72.21 -19.08
CA PRO A 7 14.83 70.89 -19.54
C PRO A 7 13.75 69.84 -19.24
N THR A 8 13.51 69.05 -20.28
CA THR A 8 12.53 67.99 -20.44
C THR A 8 12.64 66.89 -19.39
N ALA A 9 11.48 66.44 -18.91
CA ALA A 9 11.33 65.27 -18.05
C ALA A 9 11.75 63.99 -18.80
N LEU A 10 12.91 63.43 -18.46
CA LEU A 10 13.34 62.11 -18.96
C LEU A 10 13.88 61.17 -17.86
N ALA A 11 13.95 61.61 -16.60
CA ALA A 11 14.43 60.75 -15.50
C ALA A 11 13.40 59.71 -15.01
N GLY A 12 12.15 59.78 -15.50
CA GLY A 12 11.04 58.90 -15.10
C GLY A 12 10.99 57.56 -15.84
N ASP A 13 11.26 57.56 -17.15
CA ASP A 13 11.11 56.36 -18.00
C ASP A 13 12.17 55.30 -17.72
N ASP A 14 13.43 55.68 -17.54
CA ASP A 14 14.52 54.72 -17.26
C ASP A 14 14.35 54.01 -15.90
N ARG A 15 13.76 54.69 -14.91
CA ARG A 15 13.44 54.08 -13.61
C ARG A 15 12.25 53.12 -13.70
N ALA A 16 11.25 53.45 -14.50
CA ALA A 16 10.11 52.57 -14.72
C ALA A 16 10.54 51.27 -15.42
N LEU A 17 11.41 51.36 -16.44
CA LEU A 17 11.98 50.20 -17.13
C LEU A 17 12.85 49.34 -16.19
N SER A 18 13.72 49.94 -15.38
CA SER A 18 14.55 49.22 -14.40
C SER A 18 13.69 48.50 -13.34
N SER A 19 12.60 49.13 -12.88
CA SER A 19 11.65 48.52 -11.94
C SER A 19 10.92 47.31 -12.54
N VAL A 20 10.46 47.41 -13.78
CA VAL A 20 9.77 46.31 -14.47
C VAL A 20 10.73 45.16 -14.75
N VAL A 21 11.93 45.44 -15.27
CA VAL A 21 12.96 44.42 -15.54
C VAL A 21 13.32 43.67 -14.25
N GLY A 22 13.58 44.38 -13.15
CA GLY A 22 13.87 43.77 -11.86
C GLY A 22 12.75 42.83 -11.38
N LYS A 23 11.49 43.25 -11.51
CA LYS A 23 10.33 42.42 -11.14
C LYS A 23 10.15 41.20 -12.04
N THR A 24 10.38 41.33 -13.34
CA THR A 24 10.31 40.17 -14.26
C THR A 24 11.42 39.16 -14.01
N LEU A 25 12.63 39.61 -13.68
CA LEU A 25 13.75 38.74 -13.31
C LEU A 25 13.46 38.00 -12.01
N GLU A 26 12.92 38.69 -11.00
CA GLU A 26 12.50 38.10 -9.73
C GLU A 26 11.47 36.98 -9.98
N LEU A 27 10.42 37.26 -10.75
CA LEU A 27 9.41 36.26 -11.11
C LEU A 27 9.99 35.10 -11.93
N GLY A 28 10.90 35.38 -12.86
CA GLY A 28 11.59 34.35 -13.64
C GLY A 28 12.46 33.43 -12.79
N LEU A 29 13.21 33.99 -11.83
CA LEU A 29 14.00 33.23 -10.89
C LEU A 29 13.12 32.40 -9.96
N LEU A 30 11.99 32.95 -9.50
CA LEU A 30 11.04 32.25 -8.65
C LEU A 30 10.38 31.09 -9.40
N ALA A 31 10.01 31.29 -10.66
CA ALA A 31 9.50 30.23 -11.54
C ALA A 31 10.56 29.15 -11.78
N LEU A 32 11.82 29.52 -12.05
CA LEU A 32 12.93 28.58 -12.20
C LEU A 32 13.13 27.76 -10.93
N TYR A 33 13.13 28.42 -9.77
CA TYR A 33 13.29 27.79 -8.46
C TYR A 33 12.15 26.78 -8.19
N VAL A 34 10.89 27.19 -8.37
CA VAL A 34 9.73 26.30 -8.21
C VAL A 34 9.79 25.13 -9.18
N GLY A 35 10.15 25.37 -10.44
CA GLY A 35 10.33 24.30 -11.44
C GLY A 35 11.40 23.28 -11.01
N LEU A 36 12.53 23.76 -10.50
CA LEU A 36 13.62 22.90 -10.02
C LEU A 36 13.23 22.11 -8.77
N LEU A 37 12.49 22.73 -7.83
CA LEU A 37 11.91 22.02 -6.69
C LEU A 37 10.94 20.93 -7.17
N VAL A 38 9.94 21.28 -7.98
CA VAL A 38 8.95 20.31 -8.50
C VAL A 38 9.66 19.14 -9.19
N SER A 39 10.63 19.42 -10.06
CA SER A 39 11.40 18.38 -10.74
C SER A 39 12.22 17.51 -9.78
N THR A 40 12.85 18.08 -8.76
CA THR A 40 13.67 17.33 -7.79
C THR A 40 12.79 16.47 -6.89
N PHE A 41 11.68 17.02 -6.41
CA PHE A 41 10.74 16.30 -5.55
C PHE A 41 10.04 15.18 -6.32
N TYR A 42 9.53 15.43 -7.54
CA TYR A 42 8.89 14.40 -8.35
C TYR A 42 9.88 13.40 -8.96
N GLY A 43 11.11 13.82 -9.27
CA GLY A 43 12.10 13.00 -9.95
C GLY A 43 13.02 12.19 -9.04
N GLY A 44 13.19 12.57 -7.77
CA GLY A 44 14.13 11.92 -6.85
C GLY A 44 13.49 11.41 -5.57
N VAL A 45 13.04 12.32 -4.70
CA VAL A 45 12.73 11.99 -3.30
C VAL A 45 11.35 11.33 -3.13
N LEU A 46 10.30 11.81 -3.81
CA LEU A 46 8.95 11.26 -3.65
C LEU A 46 8.83 9.78 -4.13
N PRO A 47 9.43 9.37 -5.26
CA PRO A 47 9.41 7.97 -5.68
C PRO A 47 10.01 7.01 -4.66
N GLU A 48 11.14 7.36 -4.06
CA GLU A 48 11.85 6.51 -3.09
C GLU A 48 11.07 6.34 -1.78
N TYR A 49 10.52 7.44 -1.24
CA TYR A 49 9.64 7.36 -0.06
C TYR A 49 8.38 6.52 -0.33
N ARG A 50 7.79 6.62 -1.53
CA ARG A 50 6.64 5.81 -1.93
C ARG A 50 7.00 4.33 -2.05
N ALA A 51 8.18 4.01 -2.59
CA ALA A 51 8.65 2.63 -2.71
C ALA A 51 8.88 2.00 -1.33
N SER A 52 9.60 2.67 -0.43
CA SER A 52 9.85 2.18 0.95
C SER A 52 8.55 2.01 1.75
N THR A 53 7.58 2.92 1.55
CA THR A 53 6.28 2.80 2.21
C THR A 53 5.48 1.63 1.67
N ALA A 54 5.44 1.44 0.34
CA ALA A 54 4.73 0.32 -0.28
C ALA A 54 5.30 -1.04 0.17
N ASP A 55 6.62 -1.14 0.25
CA ASP A 55 7.35 -2.30 0.75
C ASP A 55 6.91 -2.68 2.17
N SER A 56 6.94 -1.69 3.07
CA SER A 56 6.48 -1.86 4.46
C SER A 56 4.99 -2.20 4.57
N VAL A 57 4.16 -1.72 3.65
CA VAL A 57 2.73 -2.05 3.64
C VAL A 57 2.54 -3.51 3.20
N ALA A 58 3.23 -3.96 2.14
CA ALA A 58 3.16 -5.36 1.70
C ALA A 58 3.59 -6.34 2.80
N ASP A 59 4.69 -6.05 3.51
CA ASP A 59 5.16 -6.85 4.64
C ASP A 59 4.11 -6.92 5.76
N ARG A 60 3.59 -5.77 6.19
CA ARG A 60 2.60 -5.72 7.28
C ARG A 60 1.29 -6.38 6.90
N THR A 61 0.80 -6.17 5.68
CA THR A 61 -0.43 -6.80 5.20
C THR A 61 -0.28 -8.31 5.14
N THR A 62 0.84 -8.83 4.65
CA THR A 62 1.07 -10.29 4.58
C THR A 62 1.19 -10.90 5.97
N ALA A 63 1.93 -10.26 6.88
CA ALA A 63 2.08 -10.73 8.25
C ALA A 63 0.77 -10.69 9.06
N ALA A 64 -0.04 -9.63 8.87
CA ALA A 64 -1.35 -9.52 9.50
C ALA A 64 -2.30 -10.63 9.01
N LEU A 65 -2.39 -10.84 7.69
CA LEU A 65 -3.21 -11.91 7.12
C LEU A 65 -2.76 -13.30 7.59
N ALA A 66 -1.45 -13.55 7.68
CA ALA A 66 -0.93 -14.81 8.21
C ALA A 66 -1.40 -15.01 9.66
N THR A 67 -1.30 -13.96 10.48
CA THR A 67 -1.76 -13.96 11.87
C THR A 67 -3.27 -14.24 11.98
N ASP A 68 -4.07 -13.63 11.11
CA ASP A 68 -5.53 -13.83 11.09
C ASP A 68 -5.90 -15.25 10.66
N VAL A 69 -5.20 -15.82 9.66
CA VAL A 69 -5.35 -17.22 9.25
C VAL A 69 -5.01 -18.17 10.40
N GLU A 70 -3.87 -17.96 11.05
CA GLU A 70 -3.43 -18.77 12.19
C GLU A 70 -4.40 -18.68 13.38
N SER A 71 -4.92 -17.48 13.65
CA SER A 71 -5.86 -17.23 14.75
C SER A 71 -7.26 -17.78 14.49
N ALA A 72 -7.66 -17.92 13.22
CA ALA A 72 -8.93 -18.51 12.84
C ALA A 72 -8.96 -20.04 13.06
N VAL A 73 -7.80 -20.69 13.09
CA VAL A 73 -7.70 -22.13 13.30
C VAL A 73 -7.81 -22.45 14.80
N PRO A 74 -8.81 -23.23 15.24
CA PRO A 74 -8.91 -23.63 16.64
C PRO A 74 -7.66 -24.40 17.07
N ALA A 75 -7.06 -24.02 18.20
CA ALA A 75 -6.09 -24.88 18.86
C ALA A 75 -6.78 -26.20 19.23
N THR A 76 -6.18 -27.32 18.84
CA THR A 76 -6.69 -28.70 19.00
C THR A 76 -7.12 -29.05 20.43
N THR A 77 -6.71 -28.27 21.43
CA THR A 77 -7.04 -28.47 22.84
C THR A 77 -8.33 -27.80 23.31
N ASP A 78 -8.91 -26.83 22.59
CA ASP A 78 -9.94 -25.95 23.16
C ASP A 78 -11.38 -26.14 22.66
N ARG A 79 -11.63 -26.87 21.56
CA ARG A 79 -13.00 -27.22 21.12
C ARG A 79 -12.99 -28.27 20.01
N GLY A 80 -13.64 -29.41 20.25
CA GLY A 80 -14.34 -30.15 19.18
C GLY A 80 -13.68 -31.40 18.59
N VAL A 81 -12.67 -32.00 19.24
CA VAL A 81 -12.47 -33.45 19.07
C VAL A 81 -13.48 -34.12 20.00
N ALA A 82 -14.64 -34.52 19.46
CA ALA A 82 -15.52 -35.39 20.22
C ALA A 82 -14.76 -36.70 20.48
N ASP A 83 -14.79 -37.17 21.73
CA ASP A 83 -14.24 -38.46 22.19
C ASP A 83 -14.79 -39.68 21.41
N ASP A 84 -15.76 -39.47 20.50
CA ASP A 84 -16.39 -40.48 19.65
C ASP A 84 -16.07 -40.29 18.15
N GLY A 85 -14.82 -39.95 17.76
CA GLY A 85 -14.40 -39.95 16.34
C GLY A 85 -15.23 -39.04 15.40
N GLY A 86 -16.04 -38.16 15.99
CA GLY A 86 -17.02 -37.31 15.34
C GLY A 86 -16.48 -35.90 15.31
N VAL A 87 -15.95 -35.53 14.17
CA VAL A 87 -15.47 -34.19 13.87
C VAL A 87 -16.62 -33.19 14.08
N VAL A 88 -16.51 -32.29 15.05
CA VAL A 88 -17.48 -31.19 15.21
C VAL A 88 -17.33 -30.28 14.00
N ALA A 89 -18.40 -30.09 13.24
CA ALA A 89 -18.40 -29.17 12.10
C ALA A 89 -18.15 -27.74 12.60
N VAL A 90 -16.89 -27.34 12.64
CA VAL A 90 -16.47 -25.96 12.82
C VAL A 90 -16.52 -25.34 11.43
N ALA A 91 -17.36 -24.32 11.25
CA ALA A 91 -17.34 -23.41 10.11
C ALA A 91 -17.17 -22.01 10.70
N VAL A 92 -15.93 -21.52 10.74
CA VAL A 92 -15.62 -20.16 11.17
C VAL A 92 -15.39 -19.34 9.91
N GLU A 93 -16.18 -18.29 9.73
CA GLU A 93 -15.91 -17.24 8.75
C GLU A 93 -15.29 -16.05 9.49
N HIS A 94 -14.09 -15.65 9.08
CA HIS A 94 -13.43 -14.45 9.58
C HIS A 94 -13.18 -13.48 8.43
N GLU A 95 -13.81 -12.31 8.48
CA GLU A 95 -13.60 -11.24 7.49
C GLU A 95 -12.37 -10.43 7.88
N VAL A 96 -11.45 -10.26 6.93
CA VAL A 96 -10.19 -9.53 7.14
C VAL A 96 -10.19 -8.24 6.33
N ASP A 97 -9.90 -7.13 7.00
CA ASP A 97 -9.73 -5.84 6.34
C ASP A 97 -8.33 -5.76 5.72
N VAL A 98 -8.27 -5.75 4.39
CA VAL A 98 -7.03 -5.63 3.64
C VAL A 98 -7.04 -4.36 2.80
N PRO A 99 -5.88 -3.68 2.62
CA PRO A 99 -5.81 -2.53 1.73
C PRO A 99 -6.31 -2.88 0.33
N ARG A 100 -7.08 -1.99 -0.31
CA ARG A 100 -7.56 -2.22 -1.68
C ARG A 100 -6.44 -2.26 -2.73
N THR A 101 -5.34 -1.56 -2.46
CA THR A 101 -4.18 -1.46 -3.36
C THR A 101 -2.91 -1.28 -2.56
N ILE A 102 -1.80 -1.76 -3.10
CA ILE A 102 -0.44 -1.44 -2.64
C ILE A 102 0.23 -0.69 -3.78
N ARG A 103 0.86 0.46 -3.50
CA ARG A 103 1.44 1.35 -4.53
C ARG A 103 0.45 1.83 -5.61
N GLY A 104 -0.85 1.66 -5.40
CA GLY A 104 -1.92 2.00 -6.35
C GLY A 104 -2.36 0.85 -7.25
N ASP A 105 -1.70 -0.31 -7.16
CA ASP A 105 -2.03 -1.51 -7.92
C ASP A 105 -2.78 -2.53 -7.06
N ALA A 106 -3.65 -3.29 -7.71
CA ALA A 106 -4.31 -4.43 -7.10
C ALA A 106 -3.33 -5.62 -6.97
N TYR A 107 -3.52 -6.41 -5.93
CA TYR A 107 -2.71 -7.59 -5.61
C TYR A 107 -3.59 -8.81 -5.35
N ARG A 108 -2.98 -9.98 -5.21
CA ARG A 108 -3.67 -11.23 -4.86
C ARG A 108 -2.97 -11.88 -3.68
N VAL A 109 -3.75 -12.51 -2.82
CA VAL A 109 -3.24 -13.34 -1.74
C VAL A 109 -3.65 -14.79 -1.97
N ARG A 110 -2.75 -15.73 -1.68
CA ARG A 110 -2.97 -17.16 -1.92
C ARG A 110 -2.34 -17.99 -0.83
N LEU A 111 -3.02 -19.06 -0.47
CA LEU A 111 -2.49 -20.10 0.41
C LEU A 111 -1.89 -21.22 -0.44
N GLU A 112 -0.58 -21.44 -0.31
CA GLU A 112 0.17 -22.45 -1.05
C GLU A 112 1.05 -23.26 -0.09
N GLY A 113 0.78 -24.55 0.07
CA GLY A 113 1.70 -25.46 0.77
C GLY A 113 2.00 -25.12 2.24
N GLY A 114 1.09 -24.43 2.94
CA GLY A 114 1.31 -23.94 4.30
C GLY A 114 1.97 -22.56 4.36
N GLU A 115 2.13 -21.88 3.23
CA GLU A 115 2.57 -20.50 3.15
C GLU A 115 1.43 -19.60 2.68
N LEU A 116 1.44 -18.35 3.14
CA LEU A 116 0.65 -17.27 2.58
C LEU A 116 1.53 -16.45 1.64
N VAL A 117 1.11 -16.37 0.38
CA VAL A 117 1.80 -15.62 -0.66
C VAL A 117 0.96 -14.42 -1.08
N LEU A 118 1.52 -13.22 -0.98
CA LEU A 118 1.02 -12.00 -1.60
C LEU A 118 1.73 -11.80 -2.94
N TYR A 119 0.95 -11.88 -4.02
CA TYR A 119 1.39 -11.59 -5.38
C TYR A 119 1.04 -10.15 -5.75
N HIS A 120 2.07 -9.37 -6.04
CA HIS A 120 1.94 -8.01 -6.53
C HIS A 120 2.45 -7.89 -7.97
N PRO A 121 1.88 -7.05 -8.85
CA PRO A 121 2.37 -6.86 -10.22
C PRO A 121 3.83 -6.39 -10.30
N ASP A 122 4.28 -5.67 -9.27
CA ASP A 122 5.68 -5.37 -9.00
C ASP A 122 6.25 -6.45 -8.07
N ASP A 123 7.07 -7.35 -8.61
CA ASP A 123 7.64 -8.50 -7.89
C ASP A 123 8.41 -8.09 -6.62
N SER A 124 8.97 -6.87 -6.58
CA SER A 124 9.67 -6.37 -5.39
C SER A 124 8.74 -6.19 -4.18
N LEU A 125 7.43 -6.11 -4.42
CA LEU A 125 6.38 -5.99 -3.40
C LEU A 125 5.66 -7.31 -3.12
N SER A 126 5.98 -8.39 -3.85
CA SER A 126 5.47 -9.72 -3.54
C SER A 126 6.10 -10.23 -2.24
N ARG A 127 5.33 -10.99 -1.46
CA ARG A 127 5.74 -11.50 -0.14
C ARG A 127 5.29 -12.91 0.07
N THR A 128 6.08 -13.67 0.81
CA THR A 128 5.76 -15.02 1.24
C THR A 128 6.04 -15.14 2.73
N VAL A 129 5.07 -15.64 3.48
CA VAL A 129 5.19 -15.88 4.91
C VAL A 129 4.74 -17.32 5.20
N PRO A 130 5.57 -18.13 5.88
CA PRO A 130 5.15 -19.46 6.32
C PRO A 130 4.11 -19.34 7.45
N LEU A 131 3.13 -20.23 7.45
CA LEU A 131 2.08 -20.26 8.46
C LEU A 131 2.43 -21.23 9.59
N ALA A 132 2.26 -20.79 10.83
CA ALA A 132 2.42 -21.59 12.03
C ALA A 132 1.12 -22.34 12.39
N LEU A 133 0.74 -23.30 11.56
CA LEU A 133 -0.52 -24.03 11.72
C LEU A 133 -0.35 -25.27 12.61
N PRO A 134 -1.38 -25.65 13.40
CA PRO A 134 -1.38 -26.90 14.15
C PRO A 134 -1.32 -28.14 13.24
N ASP A 135 -0.76 -29.24 13.75
CA ASP A 135 -0.68 -30.54 13.03
C ASP A 135 -2.04 -31.13 12.62
N ALA A 136 -3.15 -30.64 13.21
CA ALA A 136 -4.49 -31.03 12.83
C ALA A 136 -4.95 -30.44 11.50
N VAL A 137 -4.23 -29.46 10.93
CA VAL A 137 -4.53 -28.91 9.61
C VAL A 137 -3.97 -29.83 8.53
N ASP A 138 -4.86 -30.51 7.81
CA ASP A 138 -4.50 -31.40 6.69
C ASP A 138 -4.26 -30.61 5.40
N ARG A 139 -5.02 -29.52 5.20
CA ARG A 139 -4.99 -28.78 3.94
C ARG A 139 -5.22 -27.29 4.13
N VAL A 140 -4.45 -26.51 3.37
CA VAL A 140 -4.55 -25.06 3.28
C VAL A 140 -4.60 -24.69 1.81
N ALA A 141 -5.63 -23.97 1.37
CA ALA A 141 -5.78 -23.59 -0.03
C ALA A 141 -6.66 -22.35 -0.20
N GLY A 142 -6.68 -21.79 -1.41
CA GLY A 142 -7.58 -20.70 -1.77
C GLY A 142 -6.83 -19.42 -2.08
N GLU A 143 -7.55 -18.49 -2.69
CA GLU A 143 -7.03 -17.19 -3.09
C GLU A 143 -8.11 -16.11 -2.93
N ALA A 144 -7.67 -14.89 -2.66
CA ALA A 144 -8.53 -13.71 -2.66
C ALA A 144 -7.81 -12.55 -3.35
N ARG A 145 -8.55 -11.63 -3.97
CA ARG A 145 -7.96 -10.44 -4.62
C ARG A 145 -8.16 -9.22 -3.73
N SER A 146 -7.23 -8.29 -3.82
CA SER A 146 -7.37 -7.00 -3.16
C SER A 146 -8.61 -6.28 -3.69
N GLY A 147 -9.50 -5.88 -2.79
CA GLY A 147 -10.78 -5.24 -3.12
C GLY A 147 -12.00 -6.14 -2.98
N ASP A 148 -11.80 -7.45 -2.90
CA ASP A 148 -12.83 -8.40 -2.44
C ASP A 148 -12.87 -8.37 -0.90
N ALA A 149 -14.01 -8.77 -0.32
CA ALA A 149 -14.04 -9.09 1.11
C ALA A 149 -13.30 -10.42 1.32
N VAL A 150 -12.18 -10.38 2.05
CA VAL A 150 -11.35 -11.56 2.31
C VAL A 150 -11.94 -12.34 3.47
N VAL A 151 -12.35 -13.58 3.22
CA VAL A 151 -12.95 -14.47 4.21
C VAL A 151 -12.09 -15.71 4.41
N ILE A 152 -11.73 -15.99 5.66
CA ILE A 152 -11.08 -17.23 6.06
C ILE A 152 -12.17 -18.21 6.48
N VAL A 153 -12.21 -19.39 5.84
CA VAL A 153 -13.15 -20.46 6.14
C VAL A 153 -12.37 -21.65 6.70
N VAL A 154 -12.65 -22.03 7.94
CA VAL A 154 -12.09 -23.24 8.55
C VAL A 154 -13.19 -24.29 8.62
N GLU A 155 -12.98 -25.43 7.97
CA GLU A 155 -13.90 -26.57 7.97
C GLU A 155 -13.22 -27.79 8.57
N SER A 156 -13.96 -28.60 9.32
CA SER A 156 -13.45 -29.90 9.74
C SER A 156 -13.89 -31.03 8.83
N THR A 157 -12.97 -31.95 8.56
CA THR A 157 -13.18 -33.14 7.72
C THR A 157 -12.71 -34.40 8.46
N PRO A 158 -13.06 -35.61 7.98
CA PRO A 158 -12.56 -36.86 8.57
C PRO A 158 -11.03 -36.98 8.60
N GLY A 159 -10.31 -36.25 7.74
CA GLY A 159 -8.85 -36.24 7.67
C GLY A 159 -8.17 -35.16 8.52
N GLY A 160 -8.92 -34.23 9.12
CA GLY A 160 -8.39 -33.07 9.82
C GLY A 160 -9.10 -31.77 9.43
N LEU A 161 -8.49 -30.63 9.77
CA LEU A 161 -8.98 -29.31 9.43
C LEU A 161 -8.53 -28.90 8.02
N VAL A 162 -9.45 -28.26 7.30
CA VAL A 162 -9.20 -27.65 6.00
C VAL A 162 -9.41 -26.15 6.14
N VAL A 163 -8.37 -25.38 5.83
CA VAL A 163 -8.40 -23.92 5.86
C VAL A 163 -8.48 -23.39 4.44
N ARG A 164 -9.44 -22.51 4.20
CA ARG A 164 -9.71 -21.90 2.89
C ARG A 164 -9.68 -20.39 2.96
N LEU A 165 -9.08 -19.77 1.95
CA LEU A 165 -9.17 -18.34 1.72
C LEU A 165 -10.11 -18.07 0.54
N GLU A 166 -11.09 -17.20 0.74
CA GLU A 166 -12.10 -16.86 -0.26
C GLU A 166 -12.23 -15.34 -0.39
N GLY A 167 -12.31 -14.83 -1.63
CA GLY A 167 -12.71 -13.45 -1.93
C GLY A 167 -14.19 -13.39 -2.29
N ARG A 168 -14.93 -12.46 -1.70
CA ARG A 168 -16.36 -12.19 -1.98
C ARG A 168 -16.59 -10.80 -2.57
#